data_AF-A0A7W0WZI2-F1
#
_entry.id   AF-A0A7W0WZI2-F1
#
_cell.length_a   1.000
_cell.length_b   1.000
_cell.length_c   1.000
_cell.angle_alpha   90.00
_cell.angle_beta   90.00
_cell.angle_gamma   90.00
#
_symmetry.space_group_name_H-M   'P 1'
#
loop_
_entity.id
_entity.type
_entity.pdbx_description
1 polymer ?
#
loop_
_entity_poly.entity_id
_entity_poly.type
_entity_poly.pdbx_seq_one_letter_code
_entity_poly.pdbx_strand_id
1 'polypeptide(L)'
;SRTLDLVEYLAGEGHALRLVVGTDILGESHKWHRWDDVVKAAPLIVVGRAGHELPAGSVATDVTMPEISSTRIRELLAQPVPGTNDELRGLLPRSVLGYIAQHQLYGPGRQPSP
;
A
#
# COMPACT_ATOMS: atom_id res chain seq x y z
N SER A 1 -8.84 1.86 -16.42
CA SER A 1 -8.03 2.25 -15.24
C SER A 1 -7.32 1.01 -14.78
N ARG A 2 -6.01 1.05 -14.53
CA ARG A 2 -5.23 -0.18 -14.29
C ARG A 2 -5.84 -1.09 -13.21
N THR A 3 -6.47 -0.53 -12.18
CA THR A 3 -7.11 -1.33 -11.11
C THR A 3 -8.42 -1.97 -11.57
N LEU A 4 -9.34 -1.21 -12.18
CA LEU A 4 -10.61 -1.78 -12.65
C LEU A 4 -10.38 -2.84 -13.73
N ASP A 5 -9.50 -2.54 -14.68
CA ASP A 5 -9.21 -3.44 -15.80
C ASP A 5 -8.60 -4.77 -15.29
N LEU A 6 -7.76 -4.73 -14.24
CA LEU A 6 -7.21 -5.91 -13.58
C LEU A 6 -8.27 -6.70 -12.80
N VAL A 7 -9.14 -6.00 -12.05
CA VAL A 7 -10.21 -6.64 -11.29
C VAL A 7 -11.21 -7.33 -12.22
N GLU A 8 -11.61 -6.68 -13.32
CA GLU A 8 -12.50 -7.26 -14.33
C GLU A 8 -11.85 -8.48 -15.01
N TYR A 9 -10.56 -8.39 -15.35
CA TYR A 9 -9.82 -9.51 -15.92
C TYR A 9 -9.82 -10.74 -14.98
N LEU A 10 -9.42 -10.55 -13.71
CA LEU A 10 -9.34 -11.63 -12.74
C LEU A 10 -10.73 -12.19 -12.35
N ALA A 11 -11.75 -11.34 -12.28
CA ALA A 11 -13.13 -11.77 -12.05
C ALA A 11 -13.68 -12.57 -13.24
N GLY A 12 -13.30 -12.19 -14.47
CA GLY A 12 -13.63 -12.91 -15.70
C GLY A 12 -13.04 -14.33 -15.76
N GLU A 13 -11.94 -14.59 -15.06
CA GLU A 13 -11.37 -15.93 -14.87
C GLU A 13 -12.12 -16.77 -13.80
N GLY A 14 -13.21 -16.24 -13.22
CA GLY A 14 -14.06 -16.94 -12.27
C GLY A 14 -13.63 -16.79 -10.81
N HIS A 15 -12.72 -15.87 -10.51
CA HIS A 15 -12.28 -15.63 -9.13
C HIS A 15 -13.24 -14.71 -8.38
N ALA A 16 -13.56 -15.07 -7.13
CA ALA A 16 -14.18 -14.15 -6.19
C ALA A 16 -13.11 -13.23 -5.58
N LEU A 17 -13.26 -11.92 -5.78
CA LEU A 17 -12.24 -10.95 -5.42
C LEU A 17 -12.68 -10.04 -4.27
N ARG A 18 -11.70 -9.61 -3.48
CA ARG A 18 -11.81 -8.57 -2.47
C ARG A 18 -10.63 -7.64 -2.61
N LEU A 19 -10.86 -6.33 -2.58
CA LEU A 19 -9.79 -5.34 -2.65
C LEU A 19 -9.43 -4.88 -1.23
N VAL A 20 -8.19 -5.14 -0.81
CA VAL A 20 -7.68 -4.70 0.50
C VAL A 20 -7.12 -3.30 0.37
N VAL A 21 -7.60 -2.37 1.20
CA VAL A 21 -7.15 -0.97 1.20
C VAL A 21 -7.03 -0.43 2.62
N GLY A 22 -6.18 0.59 2.81
CA GLY A 22 -6.17 1.38 4.03
C GLY A 22 -7.35 2.37 4.09
N THR A 23 -7.62 2.92 5.27
CA THR A 23 -8.66 3.95 5.47
C THR A 23 -8.37 5.25 4.71
N ASP A 24 -7.11 5.54 4.43
CA ASP A 24 -6.66 6.69 3.63
C ASP A 24 -7.26 6.70 2.22
N ILE A 25 -7.44 5.53 1.60
CA ILE A 25 -8.01 5.39 0.26
C ILE A 25 -9.48 5.81 0.20
N LEU A 26 -10.23 5.66 1.28
CA LEU A 26 -11.65 6.04 1.30
C LEU A 26 -11.85 7.55 1.05
N GLY A 27 -10.96 8.39 1.60
CA GLY A 27 -10.96 9.84 1.36
C GLY A 27 -10.58 10.24 -0.07
N GLU A 28 -9.90 9.34 -0.79
CA GLU A 28 -9.44 9.57 -2.17
C GLU A 28 -10.29 8.86 -3.23
N SER A 29 -11.36 8.17 -2.82
CA SER A 29 -12.24 7.40 -3.71
C SER A 29 -12.73 8.18 -4.94
N HIS A 30 -13.02 9.48 -4.78
CA HIS A 30 -13.41 10.37 -5.88
C HIS A 30 -12.34 10.57 -6.97
N LYS A 31 -11.06 10.35 -6.65
CA LYS A 31 -9.95 10.40 -7.62
C LYS A 31 -9.84 9.12 -8.44
N TRP A 32 -10.50 8.04 -8.01
CA TRP A 32 -10.42 6.75 -8.67
C TRP A 32 -11.40 6.68 -9.83
N HIS A 33 -10.87 6.36 -11.01
CA HIS A 33 -11.68 6.15 -12.20
C HIS A 33 -12.64 4.97 -12.00
N ARG A 34 -13.95 5.27 -12.08
CA ARG A 34 -15.05 4.30 -11.93
C ARG A 34 -14.97 3.52 -10.61
N TRP A 35 -14.76 4.23 -9.51
CA TRP A 35 -14.67 3.66 -8.16
C TRP A 35 -15.80 2.69 -7.82
N ASP A 36 -17.06 3.06 -8.09
CA ASP A 36 -18.21 2.22 -7.77
C ASP A 36 -18.18 0.86 -8.50
N ASP A 37 -17.66 0.84 -9.73
CA ASP A 37 -17.50 -0.40 -10.49
C ASP A 37 -16.39 -1.28 -9.92
N VAL A 38 -15.30 -0.68 -9.42
CA VAL A 38 -14.23 -1.41 -8.71
C VAL A 38 -14.79 -2.06 -7.45
N VAL A 39 -15.51 -1.29 -6.63
CA VAL A 39 -16.14 -1.79 -5.39
C VAL A 39 -17.15 -2.90 -5.68
N LYS A 40 -17.95 -2.75 -6.74
CA LYS A 40 -18.93 -3.76 -7.14
C LYS A 40 -18.27 -5.07 -7.57
N ALA A 41 -17.17 -4.99 -8.33
CA ALA A 41 -16.47 -6.17 -8.81
C ALA A 41 -15.57 -6.82 -7.75
N ALA A 42 -15.02 -6.04 -6.81
CA ALA A 42 -14.21 -6.50 -5.70
C ALA A 42 -14.50 -5.70 -4.42
N PRO A 43 -15.53 -6.09 -3.63
CA PRO A 43 -15.89 -5.39 -2.40
C PRO A 43 -14.72 -5.26 -1.43
N LEU A 44 -14.66 -4.15 -0.71
CA LEU A 44 -13.44 -3.79 0.02
C LEU A 44 -13.25 -4.61 1.30
N ILE A 45 -12.00 -4.80 1.67
CA ILE A 45 -11.56 -5.08 3.03
C ILE A 45 -10.74 -3.87 3.47
N VAL A 46 -11.28 -3.07 4.38
CA VAL A 46 -10.64 -1.85 4.86
C VAL A 46 -9.84 -2.17 6.12
N VAL A 47 -8.54 -1.91 6.08
CA VAL A 47 -7.61 -2.07 7.20
C VAL A 47 -7.36 -0.70 7.83
N GLY A 48 -7.47 -0.61 9.16
CA GLY A 48 -7.35 0.63 9.91
C GLY A 48 -8.61 1.00 10.69
N ARG A 49 -8.63 2.19 11.28
CA ARG A 49 -9.67 2.57 12.26
C ARG A 49 -11.06 2.66 11.62
N ALA A 50 -12.02 1.96 12.23
CA ALA A 50 -13.44 2.09 11.90
C ALA A 50 -13.93 3.51 12.25
N GLY A 51 -14.30 4.28 11.24
CA GLY A 51 -14.85 5.63 11.41
C GLY A 51 -15.48 6.24 10.15
N HIS A 52 -15.47 5.52 9.04
CA HIS A 52 -16.00 5.98 7.75
C HIS A 52 -17.17 5.09 7.32
N GLU A 53 -18.14 5.69 6.63
CA GLU A 53 -19.15 4.92 5.91
C GLU A 53 -18.48 4.06 4.84
N LEU A 54 -18.84 2.79 4.82
CA LEU A 54 -18.27 1.83 3.89
C LEU A 54 -19.22 1.61 2.70
N PRO A 55 -18.68 1.45 1.48
CA PRO A 55 -19.49 1.02 0.35
C PRO A 55 -20.16 -0.34 0.60
N ALA A 56 -21.31 -0.56 -0.03
CA ALA A 56 -22.06 -1.81 0.12
C ALA A 56 -21.19 -3.06 -0.17
N GLY A 57 -21.33 -4.08 0.67
CA GLY A 57 -20.55 -5.33 0.57
C GLY A 57 -19.10 -5.24 1.10
N SER A 58 -18.65 -4.05 1.51
CA SER A 58 -17.32 -3.86 2.11
C SER A 58 -17.34 -4.12 3.61
N VAL A 59 -16.18 -4.47 4.16
CA VAL A 59 -16.00 -4.68 5.61
C VAL A 59 -14.79 -3.92 6.12
N ALA A 60 -14.86 -3.37 7.32
CA ALA A 60 -13.69 -2.87 8.04
C ALA A 60 -13.14 -3.97 8.96
N THR A 61 -11.84 -3.92 9.21
CA THR A 61 -11.15 -4.80 10.15
C THR A 61 -10.53 -3.97 11.25
N ASP A 62 -10.51 -4.49 12.48
CA ASP A 62 -9.81 -3.86 13.61
C ASP A 62 -8.28 -4.06 13.56
N VAL A 63 -7.76 -4.62 12.46
CA VAL A 63 -6.32 -4.77 12.24
C VAL A 63 -5.71 -3.39 12.10
N THR A 64 -4.81 -3.05 13.02
CA THR A 64 -4.06 -1.81 12.98
C THR A 64 -2.83 -1.99 12.11
N MET A 65 -2.65 -1.11 11.13
CA MET A 65 -1.40 -1.08 10.37
C MET A 65 -0.28 -0.54 11.26
N PRO A 66 0.92 -1.13 11.21
CA PRO A 66 2.06 -0.57 11.91
C PRO A 66 2.40 0.80 11.31
N GLU A 67 2.85 1.73 12.14
CA GLU A 67 3.28 3.08 11.75
C GLU A 67 4.61 3.02 10.97
N ILE A 68 4.56 2.49 9.74
CA ILE A 68 5.70 2.33 8.84
C ILE A 68 5.48 3.18 7.60
N SER A 69 6.36 4.16 7.39
CA SER A 69 6.30 5.07 6.23
C SER A 69 7.37 4.73 5.19
N SER A 70 6.93 4.42 3.97
CA SER A 70 7.86 4.21 2.84
C SER A 70 8.66 5.47 2.51
N THR A 71 8.07 6.67 2.66
CA THR A 71 8.78 7.94 2.47
C THR A 71 9.93 8.07 3.48
N ARG A 72 9.64 7.81 4.76
CA ARG A 72 10.65 7.85 5.83
C ARG A 72 11.77 6.84 5.60
N ILE A 73 11.42 5.62 5.19
CA ILE A 73 12.40 4.57 4.87
C ILE A 73 13.33 5.02 3.73
N ARG A 74 12.77 5.61 2.66
CA ARG A 74 13.59 6.12 1.54
C ARG A 74 14.50 7.27 1.97
N GLU A 75 14.04 8.17 2.83
CA GLU A 75 14.86 9.25 3.39
C GLU A 75 16.02 8.71 4.23
N LEU A 76 15.76 7.74 5.11
CA LEU A 76 16.79 7.05 5.90
C LEU A 76 17.84 6.38 5.01
N LEU A 77 17.42 5.73 3.93
CA LEU A 77 18.32 5.11 2.96
C LEU A 77 19.15 6.14 2.17
N ALA A 78 18.56 7.29 1.83
CA ALA A 78 19.23 8.33 1.07
C ALA A 78 20.24 9.13 1.91
N GLN A 79 19.97 9.30 3.20
CA GLN A 79 20.80 10.09 4.13
C GLN A 79 21.03 9.31 5.44
N PRO A 80 21.80 8.21 5.39
CA PRO A 80 22.00 7.35 6.55
C PRO A 80 22.83 8.06 7.63
N VAL A 81 22.28 8.11 8.84
CA VAL A 81 22.96 8.54 10.07
C VAL A 81 23.41 7.31 10.88
N PRO A 82 24.34 7.44 11.84
CA PRO A 82 24.67 6.35 12.76
C PRO A 82 23.41 5.75 13.39
N GLY A 83 23.26 4.43 13.33
CA GLY A 83 22.06 3.71 13.82
C GLY A 83 20.99 3.41 12.77
N THR A 84 21.04 4.03 11.59
CA THR A 84 20.04 3.84 10.51
C THR A 84 19.86 2.37 10.12
N ASN A 85 20.96 1.60 10.07
CA ASN A 85 20.88 0.18 9.69
C ASN A 85 20.10 -0.67 10.70
N ASP A 86 20.16 -0.34 11.99
CA ASP A 86 19.44 -1.08 13.03
C ASP A 86 17.96 -0.68 13.04
N GLU A 87 17.67 0.60 12.84
CA GLU A 87 16.30 1.08 12.62
C GLU A 87 15.65 0.38 11.41
N LEU A 88 16.34 0.35 10.26
CA LEU A 88 15.83 -0.30 9.04
C LEU A 88 15.61 -1.81 9.22
N ARG A 89 16.43 -2.51 10.01
CA ARG A 89 16.24 -3.93 10.35
C ARG A 89 15.00 -4.18 11.20
N GLY A 90 14.55 -3.18 11.97
CA GLY A 90 13.29 -3.22 12.72
C GLY A 90 12.06 -2.94 11.84
N LEU A 91 12.25 -2.27 10.70
CA LEU A 91 11.16 -1.82 9.82
C LEU A 91 10.93 -2.72 8.61
N LEU A 92 11.96 -3.41 8.12
CA LEU A 92 11.92 -4.16 6.86
C LEU A 92 12.43 -5.60 7.01
N PRO A 93 11.86 -6.56 6.25
CA PRO A 93 12.42 -7.90 6.14
C PRO A 93 13.86 -7.88 5.62
N ARG A 94 14.69 -8.81 6.13
CA ARG A 94 16.11 -8.94 5.73
C ARG A 94 16.30 -9.12 4.23
N SER A 95 15.42 -9.86 3.56
CA SER A 95 15.47 -10.07 2.11
C SER A 95 15.25 -8.78 1.32
N VAL A 96 14.36 -7.90 1.78
CA VAL A 96 14.10 -6.59 1.16
C VAL A 96 15.30 -5.67 1.32
N LEU A 97 15.92 -5.64 2.51
CA LEU A 97 17.16 -4.88 2.73
C LEU A 97 18.31 -5.39 1.84
N GLY A 98 18.44 -6.71 1.70
CA GLY A 98 19.42 -7.32 0.79
C GLY A 98 19.19 -6.91 -0.65
N TYR A 99 17.93 -6.90 -1.10
CA TYR A 99 17.56 -6.47 -2.44
C TYR A 99 17.86 -4.98 -2.67
N ILE A 100 17.51 -4.11 -1.73
CA ILE A 100 17.79 -2.66 -1.80
C ILE A 100 19.30 -2.42 -1.94
N ALA A 101 20.13 -3.11 -1.15
CA ALA A 101 21.58 -3.00 -1.20
C ALA A 101 22.15 -3.53 -2.53
N GLN A 102 21.71 -4.71 -2.98
CA GLN A 102 22.16 -5.33 -4.23
C GLN A 102 21.88 -4.45 -5.45
N HIS A 103 20.74 -3.77 -5.47
CA HIS A 103 20.29 -2.94 -6.60
C HIS A 103 20.56 -1.44 -6.42
N GLN A 104 21.24 -1.05 -5.33
CA GLN A 104 21.56 0.34 -4.99
C GLN A 104 20.32 1.26 -5.07
N LEU A 105 19.20 0.78 -4.54
CA LEU A 105 17.95 1.55 -4.53
C LEU A 105 18.01 2.64 -3.46
N TYR A 106 17.52 3.83 -3.79
CA TYR A 106 17.35 4.95 -2.84
C TYR A 106 18.64 5.50 -2.21
N GLY A 107 19.81 5.19 -2.78
CA GLY A 107 21.10 5.67 -2.27
C GLY A 107 21.33 7.19 -2.44
N PRO A 108 22.32 7.75 -1.74
CA PRO A 108 22.64 9.18 -1.76
C PRO A 108 22.90 9.66 -3.19
N GLY A 109 22.09 10.62 -3.66
CA GLY A 109 22.17 11.22 -5.01
C GLY A 109 21.05 10.80 -5.97
N ARG A 110 20.26 9.77 -5.64
CA ARG A 110 19.03 9.44 -6.39
C ARG A 110 17.86 10.08 -5.65
N GLN A 111 17.40 11.25 -6.12
CA GLN A 111 16.24 11.89 -5.49
C GLN A 111 15.05 10.91 -5.48
N PRO A 112 14.28 10.84 -4.38
CA PRO A 112 13.05 10.07 -4.38
C PRO A 112 12.16 10.64 -5.48
N SER A 113 11.77 9.81 -6.45
CA SER A 113 10.76 10.19 -7.44
C SER A 113 9.49 10.62 -6.69
N PRO A 114 8.84 11.72 -7.12
CA PRO A 114 7.63 12.24 -6.48
C PRO A 114 6.49 11.22 -6.50
#